data_AF-H0THA1-F1
#
_entry.id   AF-H0THA1-F1
#
_cell.length_a   1.000
_cell.length_b   1.000
_cell.length_c   1.000
_cell.angle_alpha   90.00
_cell.angle_beta   90.00
_cell.angle_gamma   90.00
#
_symmetry.space_group_name_H-M   'P 1'
#
loop_
_entity.id
_entity.type
_entity.pdbx_description
1 polymer ?
#
loop_
_entity_poly.entity_id
_entity_poly.type
_entity_poly.pdbx_seq_one_letter_code
_entity_poly.pdbx_strand_id
1 'polypeptide(L)'
;MGEPRPIETEATLDLLRLNGIEHVADCVIDDLPQDITTPHGTITSIPSSVETNDIVIHAPQHLPSEQFLKRCTDHFGRLYLGGADNARVMAISVHPYITGVPHRIKYLEALLDHVICHDGVALMTASEIGDWYRAEMATK
;
A
#
# COMPACT_ATOMS: atom_id res chain seq x y z
N MET A 1 14.29 -15.37 -8.94
CA MET A 1 13.49 -15.95 -7.84
C MET A 1 12.34 -14.98 -7.63
N GLY A 2 11.11 -15.36 -7.95
CA GLY A 2 9.99 -14.41 -7.99
C GLY A 2 9.52 -14.03 -6.58
N GLU A 3 9.41 -12.74 -6.31
CA GLU A 3 8.80 -12.21 -5.09
C GLU A 3 7.31 -12.58 -5.03
N PRO A 4 6.75 -12.81 -3.83
CA PRO A 4 5.37 -13.24 -3.68
C PRO A 4 4.40 -12.16 -4.19
N ARG A 5 3.71 -12.46 -5.30
CA ARG A 5 2.64 -11.64 -5.87
C ARG A 5 1.31 -12.39 -5.70
N PRO A 6 0.35 -11.87 -4.91
CA PRO A 6 -0.82 -12.64 -4.49
C PRO A 6 -1.74 -13.14 -5.63
N ILE A 7 -1.71 -12.51 -6.81
CA ILE A 7 -2.67 -12.78 -7.91
C ILE A 7 -2.02 -12.73 -9.31
N GLU A 8 -0.72 -12.45 -9.42
CA GLU A 8 -0.07 -12.19 -10.72
C GLU A 8 0.74 -13.38 -11.25
N THR A 9 0.79 -13.50 -12.57
CA THR A 9 1.75 -14.38 -13.26
C THR A 9 3.09 -13.68 -13.48
N GLU A 10 4.14 -14.44 -13.81
CA GLU A 10 5.46 -13.88 -14.17
C GLU A 10 5.41 -12.89 -15.33
N ALA A 11 4.44 -13.04 -16.25
CA ALA A 11 4.29 -12.17 -17.42
C ALA A 11 3.56 -10.85 -17.13
N THR A 12 2.97 -10.68 -15.95
CA THR A 12 2.06 -9.55 -15.67
C THR A 12 2.78 -8.21 -15.77
N LEU A 13 3.93 -8.08 -15.10
CA LEU A 13 4.74 -6.86 -15.11
C LEU A 13 5.26 -6.52 -16.52
N ASP A 14 5.69 -7.54 -17.26
CA ASP A 14 6.15 -7.39 -18.65
C ASP A 14 5.03 -6.85 -19.53
N LEU A 15 3.83 -7.42 -19.42
CA LEU A 15 2.66 -6.99 -20.20
C LEU A 15 2.20 -5.59 -19.82
N LEU A 16 2.18 -5.26 -18.52
CA LEU A 16 1.84 -3.92 -18.04
C LEU A 16 2.82 -2.90 -18.60
N ARG A 17 4.12 -3.18 -18.49
CA ARG A 17 5.15 -2.27 -18.97
C ARG A 17 5.14 -2.13 -20.49
N LEU A 18 4.91 -3.22 -21.23
CA LEU A 18 4.73 -3.21 -22.68
C LEU A 18 3.58 -2.27 -23.12
N ASN A 19 2.53 -2.15 -22.31
CA ASN A 19 1.38 -1.30 -22.58
C ASN A 19 1.49 0.11 -21.95
N GLY A 20 2.67 0.49 -21.47
CA GLY A 20 2.94 1.85 -20.98
C GLY A 20 2.53 2.11 -19.53
N ILE A 21 2.23 1.07 -18.75
CA ILE A 21 2.03 1.23 -17.30
C ILE A 21 3.38 1.39 -16.61
N GLU A 22 3.49 2.42 -15.77
CA GLU A 22 4.74 2.82 -15.13
C GLU A 22 4.84 2.40 -13.67
N HIS A 23 3.72 2.08 -13.02
CA HIS A 23 3.68 1.67 -11.63
C HIS A 23 2.61 0.62 -11.35
N VAL A 24 2.83 -0.18 -10.32
CA VAL A 24 1.91 -1.22 -9.82
C VAL A 24 1.81 -1.16 -8.31
N ALA A 25 0.66 -1.52 -7.74
CA ALA A 25 0.43 -1.55 -6.29
C ALA A 25 -0.04 -2.92 -5.81
N ASP A 26 0.45 -3.98 -6.48
CA ASP A 26 0.03 -5.38 -6.25
C ASP A 26 1.20 -6.27 -5.78
N CYS A 27 2.39 -5.69 -5.64
CA CYS A 27 3.58 -6.39 -5.16
C CYS A 27 3.81 -6.07 -3.68
N VAL A 28 3.90 -7.12 -2.86
CA VAL A 28 4.08 -7.03 -1.40
C VAL A 28 5.55 -7.29 -1.11
N ILE A 29 6.38 -6.28 -1.38
CA ILE A 29 7.85 -6.41 -1.32
C ILE A 29 8.42 -5.68 -0.10
N ASP A 30 8.17 -4.38 -0.01
CA ASP A 30 8.76 -3.50 1.00
C ASP A 30 7.78 -2.36 1.37
N ASP A 31 8.12 -1.59 2.41
CA ASP A 31 7.43 -0.36 2.85
C ASP A 31 7.90 0.88 2.07
N LEU A 32 8.73 0.68 1.05
CA LEU A 32 9.28 1.68 0.13
C LEU A 32 8.98 1.31 -1.33
N PRO A 33 8.79 2.31 -2.22
CA PRO A 33 8.73 2.02 -3.63
C PRO A 33 10.03 1.43 -4.15
N GLN A 34 9.92 0.52 -5.11
CA GLN A 34 11.07 -0.17 -5.69
C GLN A 34 10.92 -0.31 -7.20
N ASP A 35 12.02 -0.09 -7.91
CA ASP A 35 12.07 -0.31 -9.35
C ASP A 35 12.28 -1.79 -9.68
N ILE A 36 11.44 -2.29 -10.59
CA ILE A 36 11.50 -3.65 -11.12
C ILE A 36 11.85 -3.55 -12.60
N THR A 37 12.91 -4.27 -13.00
CA THR A 37 13.33 -4.35 -14.39
C THR A 37 12.49 -5.37 -15.15
N THR A 38 11.90 -4.95 -16.27
CA THR A 38 11.25 -5.83 -17.25
C THR A 38 11.98 -5.76 -18.59
N PRO A 39 11.76 -6.69 -19.54
CA PRO A 39 12.27 -6.59 -20.91
C PRO A 39 11.79 -5.34 -21.66
N HIS A 40 10.73 -4.68 -21.19
CA HIS A 40 10.11 -3.51 -21.83
C HIS A 40 10.40 -2.19 -21.10
N GLY A 41 11.29 -2.22 -20.10
CA GLY A 41 11.70 -1.07 -19.29
C GLY A 41 11.43 -1.26 -17.80
N THR A 42 11.65 -0.21 -17.02
CA THR A 42 11.41 -0.23 -15.58
C THR A 42 9.94 0.01 -15.27
N ILE A 43 9.42 -0.72 -14.28
CA ILE A 43 8.13 -0.49 -13.65
C ILE A 43 8.34 -0.29 -12.15
N THR A 44 7.75 0.74 -11.56
CA THR A 44 7.91 1.05 -10.13
C THR A 44 6.83 0.35 -9.32
N SER A 45 7.21 -0.54 -8.42
CA SER A 45 6.30 -1.08 -7.41
C SER A 45 6.04 -0.05 -6.33
N ILE A 46 4.77 0.24 -6.09
CA ILE A 46 4.28 1.00 -4.95
C ILE A 46 3.94 0.00 -3.84
N PRO A 47 4.29 0.28 -2.57
CA PRO A 47 3.98 -0.59 -1.45
C PRO A 47 2.51 -0.97 -1.39
N SER A 48 2.27 -2.26 -1.13
CA SER A 48 0.95 -2.87 -0.96
C SER A 48 0.99 -3.81 0.22
N SER A 49 -0.17 -4.14 0.79
CA SER A 49 -0.25 -4.90 2.02
C SER A 49 -1.36 -5.94 2.01
N VAL A 50 -1.01 -7.13 2.48
CA VAL A 50 -1.96 -8.22 2.79
C VAL A 50 -2.52 -8.05 4.21
N GLU A 51 -1.70 -7.57 5.14
CA GLU A 51 -2.06 -7.52 6.56
C GLU A 51 -3.01 -6.35 6.90
N THR A 52 -2.86 -5.21 6.23
CA THR A 52 -3.73 -4.02 6.34
C THR A 52 -4.75 -3.98 5.21
N ASN A 53 -5.40 -5.12 4.97
CA ASN A 53 -6.42 -5.33 3.96
C ASN A 53 -7.71 -5.87 4.60
N ASP A 54 -8.83 -5.16 4.40
CA ASP A 54 -10.11 -5.50 5.01
C ASP A 54 -10.62 -6.90 4.62
N ILE A 55 -10.35 -7.35 3.40
CA ILE A 55 -10.77 -8.68 2.94
C ILE A 55 -10.05 -9.77 3.72
N VAL A 56 -8.76 -9.57 4.03
CA VAL A 56 -7.93 -10.55 4.76
C VAL A 56 -8.31 -10.56 6.24
N ILE A 57 -8.59 -9.40 6.82
CA ILE A 57 -8.98 -9.30 8.23
C ILE A 57 -10.35 -9.96 8.46
N HIS A 58 -11.32 -9.73 7.57
CA HIS A 58 -12.70 -10.15 7.81
C HIS A 58 -13.06 -11.51 7.21
N ALA A 59 -12.54 -11.87 6.03
CA ALA A 59 -12.97 -13.09 5.33
C ALA A 59 -12.17 -14.35 5.75
N PRO A 60 -10.83 -14.42 5.61
CA PRO A 60 -10.08 -15.60 6.03
C PRO A 60 -9.75 -15.62 7.53
N GLN A 61 -9.47 -14.47 8.15
CA GLN A 61 -9.10 -14.42 9.58
C GLN A 61 -10.31 -14.34 10.53
N HIS A 62 -11.50 -14.00 10.00
CA HIS A 62 -12.75 -13.88 10.76
C HIS A 62 -12.67 -12.95 11.99
N LEU A 63 -11.86 -11.88 11.90
CA LEU A 63 -11.63 -10.99 13.03
C LEU A 63 -12.76 -9.96 13.19
N PRO A 64 -13.02 -9.52 14.43
CA PRO A 64 -14.06 -8.52 14.72
C PRO A 64 -13.75 -7.19 14.02
N SER A 65 -14.79 -6.40 13.77
CA SER A 65 -14.67 -5.16 12.98
C SER A 65 -13.67 -4.15 13.54
N GLU A 66 -13.56 -4.05 14.87
CA GLU A 66 -12.59 -3.17 15.55
C GLU A 66 -11.12 -3.56 15.33
N GLN A 67 -10.86 -4.82 14.95
CA GLN A 67 -9.52 -5.31 14.72
C GLN A 67 -8.84 -4.63 13.53
N PHE A 68 -9.63 -4.14 12.55
CA PHE A 68 -9.13 -3.35 11.43
C PHE A 68 -8.45 -2.07 11.92
N LEU A 69 -9.17 -1.28 12.72
CA LEU A 69 -8.64 -0.05 13.32
C LEU A 69 -7.37 -0.32 14.14
N LYS A 70 -7.43 -1.32 15.04
CA LYS A 70 -6.28 -1.64 15.91
C LYS A 70 -5.04 -2.00 15.10
N ARG A 71 -5.18 -2.91 14.12
CA ARG A 71 -4.04 -3.37 13.32
C ARG A 71 -3.44 -2.25 12.49
N CYS A 72 -4.26 -1.46 11.81
CA CYS A 72 -3.78 -0.35 11.01
C CYS A 72 -3.13 0.74 11.88
N THR A 73 -3.68 1.02 13.07
CA THR A 73 -3.08 1.97 14.03
C THR A 73 -1.71 1.50 14.52
N ASP A 74 -1.60 0.23 14.93
CA ASP A 74 -0.33 -0.35 15.38
C ASP A 74 0.73 -0.33 14.26
N HIS A 75 0.31 -0.65 13.03
CA HIS A 75 1.17 -0.60 11.85
C HIS A 75 1.64 0.83 11.56
N PHE A 76 0.71 1.79 11.49
CA PHE A 76 1.01 3.21 11.29
C PHE A 76 2.02 3.72 12.32
N GLY A 77 1.83 3.44 13.61
CA GLY A 77 2.72 3.91 14.66
C GLY A 77 4.17 3.43 14.50
N ARG A 78 4.38 2.22 13.96
CA ARG A 78 5.74 1.71 13.67
C ARG A 78 6.36 2.38 12.46
N LEU A 79 5.60 2.58 11.38
CA LEU A 79 6.07 3.28 10.19
C LEU A 79 6.35 4.75 10.48
N TYR A 80 5.48 5.41 11.24
CA TYR A 80 5.64 6.81 11.64
C TYR A 80 6.92 7.03 12.44
N LEU A 81 7.20 6.15 13.42
CA LEU A 81 8.45 6.20 14.19
C LEU A 81 9.69 5.98 13.31
N GLY A 82 9.62 5.04 12.36
CA GLY A 82 10.71 4.79 11.40
C GLY A 82 10.84 5.87 10.31
N GLY A 83 9.77 6.64 10.09
CA GLY A 83 9.64 7.68 9.08
C GLY A 83 10.44 8.95 9.36
N ALA A 84 10.94 9.12 10.59
CA ALA A 84 11.63 10.34 11.02
C ALA A 84 12.89 10.66 10.18
N ASP A 85 13.66 9.63 9.80
CA ASP A 85 14.88 9.79 9.01
C ASP A 85 14.69 9.42 7.53
N ASN A 86 13.70 8.58 7.23
CA ASN A 86 13.42 8.12 5.88
C ASN A 86 11.93 7.80 5.74
N ALA A 87 11.25 8.49 4.82
CA ALA A 87 9.82 8.34 4.60
C ALA A 87 9.42 6.87 4.39
N ARG A 88 8.20 6.53 4.80
CA ARG A 88 7.60 5.19 4.66
C ARG A 88 6.23 5.32 4.01
N VAL A 89 5.85 4.32 3.22
CA VAL A 89 4.53 4.27 2.59
C VAL A 89 3.70 3.21 3.30
N MET A 90 2.50 3.60 3.73
CA MET A 90 1.53 2.68 4.30
C MET A 90 0.36 2.49 3.32
N ALA A 91 0.15 1.27 2.86
CA ALA A 91 -1.05 0.91 2.09
C ALA A 91 -2.18 0.46 3.02
N ILE A 92 -3.39 0.98 2.78
CA ILE A 92 -4.62 0.55 3.44
C ILE A 92 -5.60 0.11 2.35
N SER A 93 -5.87 -1.19 2.28
CA SER A 93 -6.74 -1.76 1.25
C SER A 93 -8.16 -1.93 1.79
N VAL A 94 -9.13 -1.29 1.13
CA VAL A 94 -10.54 -1.31 1.51
C VAL A 94 -11.43 -1.62 0.31
N HIS A 95 -12.52 -2.31 0.57
CA HIS A 95 -13.54 -2.66 -0.43
C HIS A 95 -14.90 -2.10 0.01
N PRO A 96 -15.64 -1.35 -0.84
CA PRO A 96 -16.91 -0.75 -0.45
C PRO A 96 -17.94 -1.74 0.10
N TYR A 97 -17.98 -2.96 -0.42
CA TYR A 97 -18.91 -4.00 0.03
C TYR A 97 -18.48 -4.68 1.35
N ILE A 98 -17.25 -4.44 1.82
CA ILE A 98 -16.72 -4.99 3.08
C ILE A 98 -16.65 -3.90 4.13
N THR A 99 -15.90 -2.83 3.88
CA THR A 99 -15.69 -1.74 4.86
C THR A 99 -16.84 -0.73 4.86
N GLY A 100 -17.53 -0.54 3.73
CA GLY A 100 -18.62 0.43 3.61
C GLY A 100 -19.92 0.03 4.31
N VAL A 101 -20.01 -1.17 4.90
CA VAL A 101 -21.21 -1.59 5.64
C VAL A 101 -21.32 -0.88 6.99
N PRO A 102 -22.54 -0.65 7.52
CA PRO A 102 -22.75 0.26 8.66
C PRO A 102 -21.99 -0.08 9.96
N HIS A 103 -21.70 -1.37 10.21
CA HIS A 103 -21.00 -1.78 11.42
C HIS A 103 -19.47 -1.67 11.31
N ARG A 104 -18.92 -1.39 10.11
CA ARG A 104 -17.47 -1.33 9.83
C ARG A 104 -16.97 0.07 9.47
N ILE A 105 -17.76 0.87 8.75
CA ILE A 105 -17.31 2.16 8.20
C ILE A 105 -16.72 3.11 9.27
N LYS A 106 -17.31 3.13 10.46
CA LYS A 106 -16.84 3.92 11.61
C LYS A 106 -15.38 3.66 12.00
N TYR A 107 -14.86 2.45 11.73
CA TYR A 107 -13.47 2.10 12.05
C TYR A 107 -12.49 2.63 11.00
N LEU A 108 -12.93 2.77 9.74
CA LEU A 108 -12.14 3.44 8.71
C LEU A 108 -12.08 4.95 8.98
N GLU A 109 -13.20 5.57 9.34
CA GLU A 109 -13.27 6.98 9.74
C GLU A 109 -12.29 7.27 10.89
N ALA A 110 -12.38 6.49 11.97
CA ALA A 110 -11.49 6.63 13.12
C ALA A 110 -10.00 6.39 12.78
N LEU A 111 -9.71 5.50 11.83
CA LEU A 111 -8.34 5.26 11.37
C LEU A 111 -7.81 6.46 10.60
N LEU A 112 -8.59 7.00 9.66
CA LEU A 112 -8.19 8.17 8.89
C LEU A 112 -7.99 9.38 9.80
N ASP A 113 -8.92 9.64 10.73
CA ASP A 113 -8.81 10.70 11.74
C ASP A 113 -7.53 10.55 12.59
N HIS A 114 -7.18 9.32 12.97
CA HIS A 114 -5.94 9.05 13.71
C HIS A 114 -4.68 9.30 12.87
N VAL A 115 -4.67 8.90 11.60
CA VAL A 115 -3.48 9.04 10.73
C VAL A 115 -3.24 10.51 10.39
N ILE A 116 -4.27 11.24 9.96
CA ILE A 116 -4.13 12.61 9.45
C ILE A 116 -3.84 13.65 10.53
N CYS A 117 -4.02 13.31 11.81
CA CYS A 117 -3.74 14.24 12.91
C CYS A 117 -2.23 14.34 13.26
N HIS A 118 -1.39 13.51 12.65
CA HIS A 118 0.05 13.52 12.85
C HIS A 118 0.75 14.42 11.82
N ASP A 119 1.70 15.24 12.28
CA ASP A 119 2.53 16.05 11.40
C ASP A 119 3.42 15.18 10.51
N GLY A 120 3.70 15.64 9.28
CA GLY A 120 4.56 14.91 8.33
C GLY A 120 3.88 13.75 7.61
N VAL A 121 2.56 13.58 7.75
CA VAL A 121 1.77 12.63 6.98
C VAL A 121 1.23 13.28 5.71
N ALA A 122 1.38 12.59 4.57
CA ALA A 122 0.79 12.97 3.29
C ALA A 122 -0.15 11.87 2.79
N LEU A 123 -1.32 12.28 2.29
CA LEU A 123 -2.23 11.39 1.58
C LEU A 123 -1.95 11.51 0.08
N MET A 124 -1.57 10.40 -0.54
CA MET A 124 -1.15 10.35 -1.94
C MET A 124 -1.77 9.15 -2.63
N THR A 125 -2.13 9.33 -3.89
CA THR A 125 -2.47 8.25 -4.82
C THR A 125 -1.21 7.46 -5.20
N ALA A 126 -1.38 6.24 -5.71
CA ALA A 126 -0.26 5.41 -6.17
C ALA A 126 0.58 6.11 -7.25
N SER A 127 -0.07 6.86 -8.16
CA SER A 127 0.63 7.64 -9.19
C SER A 127 1.48 8.74 -8.58
N GLU A 128 0.95 9.50 -7.62
CA GLU A 128 1.69 10.57 -6.95
C GLU A 128 2.90 10.02 -6.18
N ILE A 129 2.77 8.86 -5.53
CA ILE A 129 3.89 8.19 -4.85
C ILE A 129 4.95 7.76 -5.87
N GLY A 130 4.53 7.20 -7.01
CA GLY A 130 5.43 6.81 -8.10
C GLY A 130 6.20 8.01 -8.67
N ASP A 131 5.50 9.12 -8.92
CA ASP A 131 6.10 10.35 -9.41
C ASP A 131 7.08 10.96 -8.40
N TRP A 132 6.70 11.02 -7.12
CA TRP A 132 7.57 11.46 -6.03
C TRP A 132 8.85 10.62 -5.94
N TYR A 133 8.70 9.30 -5.90
CA TYR A 133 9.84 8.40 -5.80
C TYR A 133 10.82 8.56 -6.97
N ARG A 134 10.30 8.64 -8.20
CA ARG A 134 11.14 8.84 -9.40
C ARG A 134 11.88 10.18 -9.38
N ALA A 135 11.22 11.25 -8.92
CA ALA A 135 11.85 12.56 -8.81
C ALA A 135 13.00 12.56 -7.78
N GLU A 136 12.81 11.91 -6.63
CA GLU A 136 13.84 11.77 -5.60
C GLU A 136 15.03 10.91 -6.08
N MET A 137 14.76 9.82 -6.82
CA MET A 137 15.82 8.97 -7.35
C MET A 137 16.59 9.61 -8.50
N ALA A 138 15.97 10.50 -9.30
CA ALA A 138 16.65 11.23 -10.37
C ALA A 138 17.59 12.34 -9.87
N THR A 139 17.45 12.76 -8.61
CA THR A 139 18.25 13.84 -8.00
C THR A 139 19.54 13.32 -7.34
N LYS A 140 19.71 12.00 -7.24
CA LYS A 140 20.93 11.33 -6.75
C LYS A 140 21.88 10.99 -7.88
#